data_AF-A0A7C3CIZ7-F1
#
_entry.id   AF-A0A7C3CIZ7-F1
#
_cell.length_a   1.000
_cell.length_b   1.000
_cell.length_c   1.000
_cell.angle_alpha   90.00
_cell.angle_beta   90.00
_cell.angle_gamma   90.00
#
_symmetry.space_group_name_H-M   'P 1'
#
loop_
_entity.id
_entity.type
_entity.pdbx_description
1 polymer ?
#
loop_
_entity_poly.entity_id
_entity_poly.type
_entity_poly.pdbx_seq_one_letter_code
_entity_poly.pdbx_strand_id
1 'polypeptide(L)'
;MNSSSKSEKINVSYEMGLLPKLMSIPGNPISVKWQVDESQENAGNLVALLEYSSEDKKYILDNSNKFENPSSDRINAKFYDSWIPEDAKIGIEVKKLDKVYELTKVIPLLPNLFTQTKLSPYVNGSITPLSDGYIFIALYSR
;
A
#
# COMPACT_ATOMS: atom_id res chain seq x y z
N MET A 1 6.04 39.49 1.99
CA MET A 1 5.01 38.43 1.83
C MET A 1 5.59 37.16 2.40
N ASN A 2 5.16 36.76 3.61
CA ASN A 2 5.63 35.53 4.24
C ASN A 2 4.79 34.37 3.71
N SER A 3 5.37 33.55 2.83
CA SER A 3 4.83 32.23 2.51
C SER A 3 5.08 31.32 3.70
N SER A 4 4.12 31.25 4.62
CA SER A 4 4.07 30.17 5.61
C SER A 4 3.80 28.87 4.88
N SER A 5 4.85 28.12 4.57
CA SER A 5 4.76 26.70 4.27
C SER A 5 4.21 25.99 5.51
N LYS A 6 2.88 25.81 5.57
CA LYS A 6 2.27 24.82 6.47
C LYS A 6 2.90 23.48 6.08
N SER A 7 3.81 22.97 6.90
CA SER A 7 4.18 21.58 6.83
C SER A 7 2.92 20.79 7.18
N GLU A 8 2.21 20.28 6.18
CA GLU A 8 1.09 19.38 6.42
C GLU A 8 1.64 18.17 7.18
N LYS A 9 1.16 18.00 8.40
CA LYS A 9 1.58 16.91 9.27
C LYS A 9 0.93 15.65 8.71
N ILE A 10 1.72 14.83 8.02
CA ILE A 10 1.28 13.50 7.57
C ILE A 10 0.89 12.70 8.81
N ASN A 11 -0.40 12.39 8.95
CA ASN A 11 -0.92 11.62 10.07
C ASN A 11 -1.02 10.14 9.68
N VAL A 12 -0.33 9.30 10.45
CA VAL A 12 -0.43 7.84 10.35
C VAL A 12 -1.54 7.37 11.30
N SER A 13 -2.48 6.59 10.77
CA SER A 13 -3.56 5.95 11.52
C SER A 13 -3.34 4.45 11.64
N TYR A 14 -3.79 3.87 12.75
CA TYR A 14 -3.72 2.44 13.05
C TYR A 14 -5.09 1.79 13.22
N GLU A 15 -6.15 2.54 12.90
CA GLU A 15 -7.54 2.12 13.02
C GLU A 15 -8.26 2.17 11.67
N MET A 16 -9.32 1.39 11.54
CA MET A 16 -10.10 1.34 10.29
C MET A 16 -10.74 2.69 9.96
N GLY A 17 -11.26 3.43 10.96
CA GLY A 17 -11.70 4.83 10.82
C GLY A 17 -12.30 5.22 9.46
N LEU A 18 -11.59 6.09 8.73
CA LEU A 18 -12.00 6.57 7.40
C LEU A 18 -11.59 5.65 6.25
N LEU A 19 -10.72 4.66 6.48
CA LEU A 19 -10.13 3.85 5.41
C LEU A 19 -11.19 3.16 4.52
N PRO A 20 -12.28 2.56 5.04
CA PRO A 20 -13.35 1.99 4.22
C PRO A 20 -14.10 3.00 3.32
N LYS A 21 -13.99 4.30 3.60
CA LYS A 21 -14.53 5.37 2.72
C LYS A 21 -13.56 5.73 1.60
N LEU A 22 -12.27 5.46 1.80
CA LEU A 22 -11.19 5.79 0.87
C LEU A 22 -10.78 4.62 -0.01
N MET A 23 -11.05 3.38 0.39
CA MET A 23 -10.79 2.19 -0.41
C MET A 23 -11.69 1.04 0.05
N SER A 24 -11.94 0.09 -0.84
CA SER A 24 -12.64 -1.15 -0.49
C SER A 24 -11.70 -2.02 0.33
N ILE A 25 -12.26 -2.71 1.32
CA ILE A 25 -11.50 -3.60 2.20
C ILE A 25 -12.07 -5.01 2.02
N PRO A 26 -11.49 -5.83 1.13
CA PRO A 26 -11.85 -7.24 1.03
C PRO A 26 -11.42 -7.98 2.31
N GLY A 27 -12.27 -8.88 2.80
CA GLY A 27 -12.00 -9.68 4.00
C GLY A 27 -12.04 -8.87 5.30
N ASN A 28 -11.49 -9.46 6.37
CA ASN A 28 -11.42 -8.84 7.70
C ASN A 28 -9.95 -8.68 8.13
N PRO A 29 -9.36 -7.47 8.02
CA PRO A 29 -7.98 -7.26 8.44
C PRO A 29 -7.84 -7.43 9.96
N ILE A 30 -6.77 -8.11 10.37
CA ILE A 30 -6.34 -8.29 11.77
C ILE A 30 -5.75 -6.98 12.29
N SER A 31 -4.94 -6.32 11.47
CA SER A 31 -4.32 -5.04 11.80
C SER A 31 -4.27 -4.12 10.58
N VAL A 32 -4.20 -2.82 10.85
CA VAL A 32 -4.23 -1.77 9.82
C VAL A 32 -3.27 -0.66 10.21
N LYS A 33 -2.52 -0.16 9.23
CA LYS A 33 -1.70 1.04 9.33
C LYS A 33 -1.82 1.81 8.03
N TRP A 34 -2.28 3.06 8.05
CA TRP A 34 -2.50 3.80 6.81
C TRP A 34 -2.29 5.31 6.97
N GLN A 35 -2.02 5.97 5.85
CA GLN A 35 -1.88 7.42 5.77
C GLN A 35 -2.37 7.93 4.42
N VAL A 36 -2.74 9.20 4.38
CA VAL A 36 -2.92 9.96 3.16
C VAL A 36 -1.85 11.06 3.11
N ASP A 37 -1.19 11.19 1.97
CA ASP A 37 -0.19 12.21 1.66
C ASP A 37 -0.60 12.92 0.36
N GLU A 38 -1.43 13.96 0.49
CA GLU A 38 -1.94 14.75 -0.64
C GLU A 38 -0.87 15.67 -1.26
N SER A 39 0.33 15.74 -0.65
CA SER A 39 1.44 16.57 -1.14
C SER A 39 2.25 15.93 -2.26
N GLN A 40 2.07 14.64 -2.51
CA GLN A 40 2.75 13.88 -3.56
C GLN A 40 1.80 13.76 -4.77
N GLU A 41 2.26 14.05 -5.98
CA GLU A 41 1.45 13.80 -7.19
C GLU A 41 1.58 12.35 -7.70
N ASN A 42 2.66 11.62 -7.37
CA ASN A 42 3.05 10.42 -8.11
C ASN A 42 3.55 9.23 -7.26
N ALA A 43 3.52 9.28 -5.92
CA ALA A 43 4.14 8.27 -5.05
C ALA A 43 3.18 7.34 -4.30
N GLY A 44 1.89 7.38 -4.62
CA GLY A 44 0.83 6.79 -3.80
C GLY A 44 0.41 7.78 -2.72
N ASN A 45 -0.74 8.39 -2.92
CA ASN A 45 -1.29 9.44 -2.05
C ASN A 45 -2.12 8.82 -0.92
N LEU A 46 -2.55 7.56 -1.08
CA LEU A 46 -3.10 6.71 -0.03
C LEU A 46 -2.19 5.48 0.09
N VAL A 47 -1.61 5.29 1.26
CA VAL A 47 -0.75 4.13 1.56
C VAL A 47 -1.32 3.39 2.75
N ALA A 48 -1.42 2.08 2.64
CA ALA A 48 -1.88 1.21 3.71
C ALA A 48 -1.02 -0.06 3.81
N LEU A 49 -0.87 -0.56 5.02
CA LEU A 49 -0.38 -1.89 5.34
C LEU A 49 -1.49 -2.59 6.11
N LEU A 50 -1.98 -3.70 5.55
CA LEU A 50 -3.04 -4.51 6.13
C LEU A 50 -2.49 -5.90 6.44
N GLU A 51 -2.81 -6.40 7.61
CA GLU A 51 -2.55 -7.78 8.00
C GLU A 51 -3.85 -8.57 7.92
N TYR A 52 -3.80 -9.76 7.34
CA TYR A 52 -4.96 -10.62 7.15
C TYR A 52 -4.68 -12.01 7.70
N SER A 53 -5.78 -12.73 7.99
CA SER A 53 -5.70 -14.18 8.15
C SER A 53 -5.15 -14.83 6.87
N SER A 54 -4.56 -16.03 7.00
CA SER A 54 -4.09 -16.78 5.83
C SER A 54 -5.20 -17.06 4.81
N GLU A 55 -6.43 -17.25 5.28
CA GLU A 55 -7.60 -17.49 4.43
C GLU A 55 -8.01 -16.23 3.66
N ASP A 56 -8.17 -15.10 4.35
CA ASP A 56 -8.52 -13.82 3.70
C ASP A 56 -7.45 -13.38 2.71
N LYS A 57 -6.17 -13.51 3.09
CA LYS A 57 -5.05 -13.20 2.20
C LYS A 57 -5.10 -14.08 0.95
N LYS A 58 -5.26 -15.39 1.12
CA LYS A 58 -5.36 -16.31 -0.02
C LYS A 58 -6.50 -15.92 -0.95
N TYR A 59 -7.69 -15.62 -0.39
CA TYR A 59 -8.82 -15.12 -1.16
C TYR A 59 -8.47 -13.87 -1.96
N ILE A 60 -7.84 -12.87 -1.33
CA ILE A 60 -7.44 -11.63 -2.01
C ILE A 60 -6.47 -11.92 -3.16
N LEU A 61 -5.46 -12.76 -2.94
CA LEU A 61 -4.47 -13.09 -3.97
C LEU A 61 -5.06 -13.87 -5.14
N ASP A 62 -5.95 -14.83 -4.87
CA ASP A 62 -6.60 -15.64 -5.89
C ASP A 62 -7.57 -14.80 -6.76
N ASN A 63 -8.11 -13.70 -6.21
CA ASN A 63 -9.06 -12.81 -6.88
C ASN A 63 -8.45 -11.48 -7.36
N SER A 64 -7.12 -11.32 -7.24
CA SER A 64 -6.41 -10.13 -7.73
C SER A 64 -5.69 -10.42 -9.03
N ASN A 65 -5.87 -9.55 -10.01
CA ASN A 65 -5.20 -9.69 -11.31
C ASN A 65 -3.72 -9.31 -11.22
N LYS A 66 -2.88 -9.99 -12.00
CA LYS A 66 -1.48 -9.60 -12.19
C LYS A 66 -1.39 -8.51 -13.25
N PHE A 67 -0.33 -7.69 -13.20
CA PHE A 67 0.04 -6.85 -14.33
C PHE A 67 0.42 -7.71 -15.55
N GLU A 68 0.19 -7.23 -16.77
CA GLU A 68 0.48 -7.95 -18.01
C GLU A 68 1.97 -8.31 -18.14
N ASN A 69 2.85 -7.41 -17.66
CA ASN A 69 4.29 -7.64 -17.55
C ASN A 69 4.71 -7.40 -16.10
N PRO A 70 4.56 -8.40 -15.21
CA PRO A 70 4.85 -8.22 -13.80
C PRO A 70 6.36 -8.02 -13.62
N SER A 71 6.75 -6.79 -13.34
CA SER A 71 8.11 -6.43 -12.91
C SER A 71 8.17 -6.39 -11.38
N SER A 72 9.38 -6.28 -10.85
CA SER A 72 9.64 -5.96 -9.44
C SER A 72 8.77 -4.78 -8.98
N ASP A 73 8.23 -4.88 -7.78
CA ASP A 73 7.52 -3.76 -7.19
C ASP A 73 8.48 -2.66 -6.71
N ARG A 74 7.98 -1.44 -6.57
CA ARG A 74 8.75 -0.29 -6.07
C ARG A 74 8.04 0.35 -4.89
N ILE A 75 8.69 0.34 -3.73
CA ILE A 75 8.18 0.94 -2.49
C ILE A 75 9.12 2.06 -2.05
N ASN A 76 8.58 3.19 -1.58
CA ASN A 76 9.41 4.23 -0.97
C ASN A 76 10.15 3.67 0.25
N ALA A 77 11.46 3.87 0.32
CA ALA A 77 12.32 3.34 1.38
C ALA A 77 11.79 3.69 2.78
N LYS A 78 11.18 4.89 2.95
CA LYS A 78 10.57 5.30 4.22
C LYS A 78 9.50 4.32 4.70
N PHE A 79 8.65 3.82 3.81
CA PHE A 79 7.58 2.88 4.16
C PHE A 79 8.14 1.48 4.38
N TYR A 80 9.04 1.03 3.51
CA TYR A 80 9.66 -0.28 3.68
C TYR A 80 10.41 -0.39 5.02
N ASP A 81 11.19 0.63 5.37
CA ASP A 81 12.03 0.60 6.58
C ASP A 81 11.21 0.78 7.86
N SER A 82 10.16 1.61 7.86
CA SER A 82 9.45 2.01 9.09
C SER A 82 8.04 1.44 9.26
N TRP A 83 7.45 0.83 8.22
CA TRP A 83 6.10 0.26 8.30
C TRP A 83 6.09 -1.24 8.22
N ILE A 84 6.87 -1.82 7.31
CA ILE A 84 6.84 -3.25 7.07
C ILE A 84 7.57 -3.97 8.23
N PRO A 85 6.90 -4.85 8.99
CA PRO A 85 7.54 -5.64 10.03
C PRO A 85 8.61 -6.57 9.47
N GLU A 86 9.61 -6.94 10.26
CA GLU A 86 10.71 -7.81 9.80
C GLU A 86 10.20 -9.17 9.29
N ASP A 87 9.19 -9.76 9.93
CA ASP A 87 8.61 -11.04 9.50
C ASP A 87 7.91 -10.93 8.14
N ALA A 88 7.37 -9.76 7.82
CA ALA A 88 6.75 -9.48 6.51
C ALA A 88 7.80 -9.29 5.39
N LYS A 89 9.07 -9.01 5.75
CA LYS A 89 10.19 -8.85 4.79
C LYS A 89 10.81 -10.17 4.36
N ILE A 90 10.49 -11.28 5.03
CA ILE A 90 11.04 -12.61 4.72
C ILE A 90 10.77 -12.96 3.25
N GLY A 91 11.81 -13.42 2.55
CA GLY A 91 11.73 -13.83 1.14
C GLY A 91 11.79 -12.69 0.12
N ILE A 92 11.87 -11.42 0.58
CA ILE A 92 12.00 -10.25 -0.28
C ILE A 92 13.49 -9.93 -0.48
N GLU A 93 13.91 -9.80 -1.74
CA GLU A 93 15.21 -9.20 -2.05
C GLU A 93 15.01 -7.74 -2.44
N VAL A 94 15.85 -6.86 -1.90
CA VAL A 94 15.72 -5.42 -2.10
C VAL A 94 16.94 -4.88 -2.82
N LYS A 95 16.70 -4.13 -3.89
CA LYS A 95 17.69 -3.28 -4.54
C LYS A 95 17.38 -1.81 -4.23
N LYS A 96 18.34 -1.14 -3.58
CA LYS A 96 18.20 0.28 -3.21
C LYS A 96 18.41 1.19 -4.41
N LEU A 97 17.43 2.06 -4.67
CA LEU A 97 17.41 3.08 -5.72
C LEU A 97 17.05 4.45 -5.10
N ASP A 98 18.05 5.17 -4.57
CA ASP A 98 17.87 6.44 -3.86
C ASP A 98 16.80 6.35 -2.74
N LYS A 99 15.62 6.97 -2.94
CA LYS A 99 14.48 6.98 -1.99
C LYS A 99 13.48 5.85 -2.20
N VAL A 100 13.76 4.94 -3.13
CA VAL A 100 12.88 3.83 -3.50
C VAL A 100 13.65 2.53 -3.39
N TYR A 101 12.97 1.50 -2.90
CA TYR A 101 13.43 0.12 -2.93
C TYR A 101 12.70 -0.60 -4.04
N GLU A 102 13.47 -1.29 -4.88
CA GLU A 102 12.98 -2.23 -5.86
C GLU A 102 12.96 -3.62 -5.23
N LEU A 103 11.79 -4.23 -5.15
CA LEU A 103 11.55 -5.53 -4.52
C LEU A 103 11.62 -6.62 -5.60
N THR A 104 12.76 -7.29 -5.68
CA THR A 104 12.96 -8.44 -6.56
C THR A 104 12.49 -9.69 -5.81
N LYS A 105 11.65 -10.54 -6.42
CA LYS A 105 10.90 -11.69 -5.83
C LYS A 105 9.52 -11.40 -5.24
N VAL A 106 9.06 -10.16 -5.28
CA VAL A 106 7.65 -9.83 -5.01
C VAL A 106 6.99 -9.40 -6.31
N ILE A 107 5.88 -10.04 -6.66
CA ILE A 107 5.08 -9.69 -7.83
C ILE A 107 3.94 -8.78 -7.37
N PRO A 108 3.93 -7.50 -7.77
CA PRO A 108 2.81 -6.62 -7.49
C PRO A 108 1.57 -7.06 -8.27
N LEU A 109 0.40 -6.79 -7.71
CA LEU A 109 -0.90 -7.09 -8.29
C LEU A 109 -1.68 -5.80 -8.52
N LEU A 110 -2.62 -5.85 -9.47
CA LEU A 110 -3.54 -4.75 -9.72
C LEU A 110 -4.47 -4.55 -8.51
N PRO A 111 -4.79 -3.31 -8.11
CA PRO A 111 -5.52 -3.03 -6.88
C PRO A 111 -7.05 -3.15 -7.04
N ASN A 112 -7.56 -3.85 -8.06
CA ASN A 112 -8.98 -3.80 -8.45
C ASN A 112 -9.97 -4.15 -7.32
N LEU A 113 -9.59 -5.02 -6.39
CA LEU A 113 -10.44 -5.36 -5.23
C LEU A 113 -10.52 -4.22 -4.21
N PHE A 114 -9.51 -3.37 -4.17
CA PHE A 114 -9.35 -2.27 -3.22
C PHE A 114 -9.86 -0.93 -3.79
N THR A 115 -10.07 -0.82 -5.10
CA THR A 115 -10.49 0.42 -5.76
C THR A 115 -11.98 0.46 -6.12
N GLN A 116 -12.82 -0.40 -5.55
CA GLN A 116 -14.24 -0.52 -5.93
C GLN A 116 -15.16 0.51 -5.24
N THR A 117 -14.63 1.33 -4.34
CA THR A 117 -15.41 2.34 -3.62
C THR A 117 -15.85 3.47 -4.55
N LYS A 118 -17.17 3.66 -4.71
CA LYS A 118 -17.76 4.66 -5.62
C LYS A 118 -17.28 6.10 -5.40
N LEU A 119 -16.91 6.44 -4.16
CA LEU A 119 -16.56 7.81 -3.75
C LEU A 119 -15.04 8.01 -3.58
N SER A 120 -14.23 6.98 -3.78
CA SER A 120 -12.80 7.11 -3.59
C SER A 120 -12.15 7.83 -4.78
N PRO A 121 -11.31 8.86 -4.54
CA PRO A 121 -10.47 9.42 -5.59
C PRO A 121 -9.29 8.50 -5.95
N TYR A 122 -8.96 7.51 -5.10
CA TYR A 122 -7.79 6.64 -5.22
C TYR A 122 -8.13 5.37 -6.01
N VAL A 123 -8.01 5.45 -7.34
CA VAL A 123 -8.47 4.39 -8.26
C VAL A 123 -7.34 3.69 -9.03
N ASN A 124 -6.09 4.12 -8.85
CA ASN A 124 -4.92 3.53 -9.50
C ASN A 124 -3.85 3.19 -8.45
N GLY A 125 -2.92 2.30 -8.80
CA GLY A 125 -1.84 1.90 -7.89
C GLY A 125 -1.47 0.43 -8.01
N SER A 126 -0.97 -0.12 -6.92
CA SER A 126 -0.65 -1.54 -6.78
C SER A 126 -0.97 -2.03 -5.37
N ILE A 127 -1.11 -3.36 -5.26
CA ILE A 127 -0.95 -4.05 -3.99
C ILE A 127 0.27 -4.96 -4.08
N THR A 128 0.97 -5.09 -2.97
CA THR A 128 2.24 -5.79 -2.83
C THR A 128 2.06 -6.86 -1.77
N PRO A 129 1.88 -8.12 -2.18
CA PRO A 129 1.81 -9.24 -1.25
C PRO A 129 3.15 -9.39 -0.52
N LEU A 130 3.14 -9.36 0.81
CA LEU A 130 4.32 -9.55 1.65
C LEU A 130 4.27 -10.94 2.30
N SER A 131 5.19 -11.27 3.20
CA SER A 131 5.08 -12.48 4.02
C SER A 131 4.06 -12.33 5.16
N ASP A 132 3.79 -13.40 5.90
CA ASP A 132 3.06 -13.40 7.18
C ASP A 132 1.73 -12.62 7.20
N GLY A 133 0.80 -12.93 6.28
CA GLY A 133 -0.51 -12.27 6.27
C GLY A 133 -0.53 -10.81 5.76
N TYR A 134 0.61 -10.16 5.57
CA TYR A 134 0.66 -8.74 5.18
C TYR A 134 0.43 -8.51 3.68
N ILE A 135 -0.25 -7.40 3.39
CA ILE A 135 -0.40 -6.79 2.06
C ILE A 135 -0.14 -5.29 2.21
N PHE A 136 0.84 -4.78 1.46
CA PHE A 136 1.06 -3.34 1.34
C PHE A 136 0.27 -2.81 0.14
N ILE A 137 -0.36 -1.65 0.29
CA ILE A 137 -1.20 -1.01 -0.72
C ILE A 137 -0.69 0.41 -0.93
N ALA A 138 -0.45 0.78 -2.18
CA ALA A 138 -0.12 2.15 -2.57
C ALA A 138 -1.05 2.57 -3.71
N LEU A 139 -1.94 3.53 -3.42
CA LEU A 139 -2.92 4.05 -4.36
C LEU A 139 -2.73 5.56 -4.57
N TYR A 140 -3.04 6.05 -5.75
CA TYR A 140 -2.98 7.48 -6.08
C TYR A 140 -4.26 7.96 -6.77
N SER A 141 -4.56 9.24 -6.57
CA SER A 141 -5.61 9.94 -7.30
C SER A 141 -5.16 10.17 -8.74
N ARG A 142 -6.10 10.17 -9.69
CA ARG A 142 -5.83 10.52 -11.09
C ARG A 142 -5.29 11.92 -11.25
#